data_AF-A0A0S8IAV4-F1
#
_entry.id   AF-A0A0S8IAV4-F1
#
_cell.length_a   1.000
_cell.length_b   1.000
_cell.length_c   1.000
_cell.angle_alpha   90.00
_cell.angle_beta   90.00
_cell.angle_gamma   90.00
#
_symmetry.space_group_name_H-M   'P 1'
#
loop_
_entity.id
_entity.type
_entity.pdbx_description
1 polymer ?
#
loop_
_entity_poly.entity_id
_entity_poly.type
_entity_poly.pdbx_seq_one_letter_code
_entity_poly.pdbx_strand_id
1 'polypeptide(L)'
;MLNISKLIIDGGIFSAIASLYLFMVLYINPRLFLQDYPEDIQRAVPQKSREERRLSILLGTPFLLLLFAGPFISTLTLKHQSGGELSFIVASIHAFGIVFIFNLVDWLILDWLIFCSITPGFLVIPGTEGMAGYKDYAFHFRAFRVGTVLSIVAGCIIGALVTIL
;
A
#
# COMPACT_ATOMS: atom_id res chain seq x y z
N MET A 1 8.82 -20.69 -14.40
CA MET A 1 10.03 -19.82 -14.32
C MET A 1 9.59 -18.41 -13.93
N LEU A 2 10.47 -17.57 -13.37
CA LEU A 2 10.12 -16.17 -13.08
C LEU A 2 9.82 -15.42 -14.38
N ASN A 3 8.69 -14.70 -14.42
CA ASN A 3 8.30 -13.88 -15.56
C ASN A 3 8.39 -12.40 -15.19
N ILE A 4 9.54 -11.78 -15.49
CA ILE A 4 9.84 -10.39 -15.13
C ILE A 4 8.86 -9.41 -15.79
N SER A 5 8.52 -9.63 -17.06
CA SER A 5 7.56 -8.76 -17.78
C SER A 5 6.20 -8.76 -17.10
N LYS A 6 5.67 -9.94 -16.74
CA LYS A 6 4.41 -10.05 -16.00
C LYS A 6 4.50 -9.38 -14.63
N LEU A 7 5.59 -9.59 -13.89
CA LEU A 7 5.82 -8.99 -12.58
C LEU A 7 5.74 -7.46 -12.65
N ILE A 8 6.45 -6.85 -13.61
CA ILE A 8 6.48 -5.39 -13.78
C ILE A 8 5.11 -4.86 -14.22
N ILE A 9 4.46 -5.51 -15.19
CA ILE A 9 3.14 -5.07 -15.70
C ILE A 9 2.08 -5.17 -14.60
N ASP A 10 1.96 -6.34 -13.96
CA ASP A 10 0.97 -6.57 -12.91
C ASP A 10 1.26 -5.70 -11.69
N GLY A 11 2.53 -5.53 -11.31
CA GLY A 11 2.96 -4.62 -10.25
C GLY A 11 2.60 -3.17 -10.53
N GLY A 12 2.78 -2.71 -11.77
CA GLY A 12 2.39 -1.36 -12.19
C GLY A 12 0.87 -1.15 -12.16
N ILE A 13 0.10 -2.09 -12.72
CA ILE A 13 -1.38 -2.05 -12.70
C ILE A 13 -1.89 -2.08 -11.26
N PHE A 14 -1.37 -3.00 -10.44
CA PHE A 14 -1.72 -3.12 -9.03
C PHE A 14 -1.45 -1.81 -8.28
N SER A 15 -0.27 -1.21 -8.49
CA SER A 15 0.08 0.06 -7.86
C SER A 15 -0.86 1.18 -8.29
N ALA A 16 -1.22 1.28 -9.57
CA ALA A 16 -2.15 2.30 -10.05
C ALA A 16 -3.54 2.15 -9.40
N ILE A 17 -4.08 0.93 -9.32
CA ILE A 17 -5.38 0.65 -8.71
C ILE A 17 -5.35 0.95 -7.21
N ALA A 18 -4.32 0.47 -6.49
CA ALA A 18 -4.17 0.70 -5.06
C ALA A 18 -4.01 2.18 -4.73
N SER A 19 -3.17 2.91 -5.46
CA SER A 19 -2.99 4.36 -5.30
C SER A 19 -4.28 5.13 -5.58
N LEU A 20 -5.03 4.77 -6.63
CA LEU A 20 -6.32 5.41 -6.92
C LEU A 20 -7.33 5.18 -5.80
N TYR A 21 -7.40 3.95 -5.27
CA TYR A 21 -8.26 3.63 -4.14
C TYR A 21 -7.88 4.45 -2.91
N LEU A 22 -6.59 4.48 -2.56
CA LEU A 22 -6.08 5.24 -1.42
C LEU A 22 -6.41 6.72 -1.55
N PHE A 23 -6.18 7.32 -2.73
CA PHE A 23 -6.53 8.71 -2.97
C PHE A 23 -8.03 8.98 -2.90
N MET A 24 -8.86 8.07 -3.39
CA MET A 24 -10.32 8.20 -3.26
C MET A 24 -10.72 8.27 -1.78
N VAL A 25 -10.16 7.41 -0.92
CA VAL A 25 -10.45 7.43 0.52
C VAL A 25 -9.94 8.71 1.19
N LEU A 26 -8.71 9.15 0.87
CA LEU A 26 -8.13 10.37 1.40
C LEU A 26 -8.90 11.63 0.95
N TYR A 27 -9.40 11.63 -0.30
CA TYR A 27 -10.23 12.71 -0.83
C TYR A 27 -11.59 12.78 -0.14
N ILE A 28 -12.19 11.64 0.24
CA ILE A 28 -13.43 11.62 1.02
C ILE A 28 -13.20 12.26 2.40
N ASN A 29 -12.18 11.81 3.13
CA ASN A 29 -11.79 12.40 4.40
C ASN A 29 -10.36 11.97 4.79
N PRO A 30 -9.38 12.89 4.84
CA PRO A 30 -7.99 12.54 5.18
C PRO A 30 -7.84 12.01 6.61
N ARG A 31 -8.76 12.39 7.52
CA ARG A 31 -8.77 11.89 8.90
C ARG A 31 -9.03 10.40 8.99
N LEU A 32 -9.51 9.73 7.93
CA LEU A 32 -9.66 8.27 7.92
C LEU A 32 -8.32 7.54 8.04
N PHE A 33 -7.21 8.19 7.73
CA PHE A 33 -5.85 7.70 7.93
C PHE A 33 -5.10 8.47 9.03
N LEU A 34 -5.80 9.12 9.97
CA LEU A 34 -5.16 9.92 11.03
C LEU A 34 -4.02 9.20 11.76
N GLN A 35 -4.15 7.90 12.05
CA GLN A 35 -3.10 7.11 12.71
C GLN A 35 -1.82 6.94 11.89
N ASP A 36 -1.91 7.14 10.57
CA ASP A 36 -0.82 6.98 9.61
C ASP A 36 -0.17 8.33 9.25
N TYR A 37 -0.67 9.44 9.82
CA TYR A 37 -0.02 10.75 9.72
C TYR A 37 1.13 10.89 10.74
N PRO A 38 2.08 11.81 10.53
CA PRO A 38 3.09 12.18 11.52
C PRO A 38 2.52 12.58 12.89
N GLU A 39 3.26 12.30 13.97
CA GLU A 39 2.78 12.42 15.36
C GLU A 39 2.35 13.84 15.76
N ASP A 40 2.99 14.87 15.19
CA ASP A 40 2.62 16.26 15.47
C ASP A 40 1.22 16.57 14.95
N ILE A 41 0.90 16.17 13.72
CA ILE A 41 -0.43 16.30 13.12
C ILE A 41 -1.46 15.51 13.92
N GLN A 42 -1.12 14.29 14.36
CA GLN A 42 -2.01 13.49 15.21
C GLN A 42 -2.37 14.18 16.52
N ARG A 43 -1.41 14.84 17.17
CA ARG A 43 -1.60 15.53 18.46
C ARG A 43 -2.34 16.86 18.33
N ALA A 44 -2.31 17.48 17.14
CA ALA A 44 -2.94 18.77 16.90
C ALA A 44 -4.47 18.68 16.73
N VAL A 45 -5.02 17.48 16.54
CA VAL A 45 -6.46 17.29 16.32
C VAL A 45 -7.09 16.28 17.29
N PRO A 46 -8.41 16.36 17.52
CA PRO A 46 -9.11 15.34 18.28
C PRO A 46 -8.99 13.96 17.63
N GLN A 47 -9.05 12.92 18.47
CA GLN A 47 -9.14 11.54 18.00
C GLN A 47 -10.34 11.32 17.07
N LYS A 48 -10.26 10.26 16.27
CA LYS A 48 -11.34 9.88 15.35
C LYS A 48 -12.68 9.74 16.07
N SER A 49 -13.73 10.32 15.49
CA SER A 49 -15.09 10.10 15.93
C SER A 49 -15.51 8.64 15.71
N ARG A 50 -16.63 8.23 16.32
CA ARG A 50 -17.19 6.89 16.11
C ARG A 50 -17.56 6.64 14.65
N GLU A 51 -18.00 7.68 13.94
CA GLU A 51 -18.38 7.62 12.53
C GLU A 51 -17.13 7.49 11.65
N GLU A 52 -16.09 8.29 11.91
CA GLU A 52 -14.81 8.20 11.21
C GLU A 52 -14.19 6.81 11.38
N ARG A 53 -14.24 6.24 12.59
CA ARG A 53 -13.74 4.89 12.83
C ARG A 53 -14.51 3.82 12.05
N ARG A 54 -15.84 3.92 11.98
CA ARG A 54 -16.67 3.01 11.18
C ARG A 54 -16.35 3.13 9.70
N LEU A 55 -16.21 4.36 9.20
CA LEU A 55 -15.87 4.61 7.80
C LEU A 55 -14.46 4.15 7.45
N SER A 56 -13.48 4.33 8.34
CA SER A 56 -12.13 3.78 8.20
C SER A 56 -12.17 2.25 8.07
N ILE A 57 -13.01 1.55 8.84
CA ILE A 57 -13.15 0.09 8.72
C ILE A 57 -13.81 -0.27 7.39
N LEU A 58 -14.89 0.43 7.03
CA LEU A 58 -15.67 0.16 5.82
C LEU A 58 -14.84 0.34 4.54
N LEU A 59 -14.00 1.37 4.47
CA LEU A 59 -13.15 1.65 3.30
C LEU A 59 -11.75 1.03 3.41
N GLY A 60 -11.23 0.88 4.62
CA GLY A 60 -9.92 0.24 4.85
C GLY A 60 -9.95 -1.27 4.63
N THR A 61 -11.07 -1.96 4.95
CA THR A 61 -11.15 -3.41 4.77
C THR A 61 -11.05 -3.82 3.28
N PRO A 62 -11.80 -3.21 2.33
CA PRO A 62 -11.60 -3.49 0.91
C PRO A 62 -10.19 -3.14 0.41
N PHE A 63 -9.57 -2.08 0.94
CA PHE A 63 -8.19 -1.74 0.59
C PHE A 63 -7.21 -2.85 1.04
N LEU A 64 -7.32 -3.33 2.28
CA LEU A 64 -6.50 -4.45 2.77
C LEU A 64 -6.74 -5.73 1.95
N LEU A 65 -8.00 -6.01 1.58
CA LEU A 65 -8.32 -7.12 0.70
C LEU A 65 -7.68 -6.97 -0.68
N LEU A 66 -7.70 -5.77 -1.26
CA LEU A 66 -7.02 -5.47 -2.53
C LEU A 66 -5.51 -5.72 -2.41
N LEU A 67 -4.87 -5.24 -1.34
CA LEU A 67 -3.43 -5.39 -1.11
C LEU A 67 -2.99 -6.87 -1.05
N PHE A 68 -3.85 -7.76 -0.58
CA PHE A 68 -3.60 -9.21 -0.59
C PHE A 68 -4.02 -9.88 -1.89
N ALA A 69 -5.22 -9.59 -2.39
CA ALA A 69 -5.82 -10.25 -3.54
C ALA A 69 -5.05 -9.99 -4.84
N GLY A 70 -4.54 -8.77 -5.05
CA GLY A 70 -3.81 -8.41 -6.27
C GLY A 70 -2.58 -9.30 -6.51
N PRO A 71 -1.59 -9.31 -5.59
CA PRO A 71 -0.41 -10.17 -5.70
C PRO A 71 -0.79 -11.67 -5.72
N PHE A 72 -1.80 -12.08 -4.95
CA PHE A 72 -2.29 -13.47 -4.95
C PHE A 72 -2.82 -13.90 -6.32
N ILE A 73 -3.74 -13.14 -6.92
CA ILE A 73 -4.34 -13.42 -8.23
C ILE A 73 -3.27 -13.41 -9.33
N SER A 74 -2.34 -12.45 -9.30
CA SER A 74 -1.24 -12.41 -10.28
C SER A 74 -0.35 -13.66 -10.19
N THR A 75 0.01 -14.06 -8.97
CA THR A 75 0.86 -15.24 -8.73
C THR A 75 0.14 -16.54 -9.09
N LEU A 76 -1.14 -16.67 -8.78
CA LEU A 76 -1.97 -17.81 -9.20
C LEU A 76 -2.08 -17.89 -10.74
N THR A 77 -2.27 -16.74 -11.39
CA THR A 77 -2.28 -16.66 -12.86
C THR A 77 -0.94 -17.08 -13.45
N LEU A 78 0.19 -16.70 -12.83
CA LEU A 78 1.52 -17.15 -13.25
C LEU A 78 1.66 -18.68 -13.13
N LYS A 79 1.13 -19.29 -12.06
CA LYS A 79 1.11 -20.75 -11.89
C LYS A 79 0.34 -21.43 -13.02
N HIS A 80 -0.86 -20.95 -13.33
CA HIS A 80 -1.66 -21.49 -14.45
C HIS A 80 -0.94 -21.35 -15.81
N GLN A 81 -0.32 -20.19 -16.07
CA GLN A 81 0.46 -19.97 -17.30
C GLN A 81 1.71 -20.84 -17.38
N SER A 82 2.22 -21.32 -16.25
CA SER A 82 3.36 -22.22 -16.15
C SER A 82 2.97 -23.71 -16.21
N GLY A 83 1.74 -24.03 -16.66
CA GLY A 83 1.26 -25.42 -16.74
C GLY A 83 0.84 -26.01 -15.39
N GLY A 84 0.59 -25.18 -14.38
CA GLY A 84 0.19 -25.62 -13.04
C GLY A 84 1.37 -25.88 -12.09
N GLU A 85 2.62 -25.81 -12.57
CA GLU A 85 3.81 -25.99 -11.74
C GLU A 85 4.50 -24.65 -11.47
N LEU A 86 4.61 -24.29 -10.18
CA LEU A 86 5.35 -23.11 -9.75
C LEU A 86 6.03 -23.39 -8.41
N SER A 87 7.37 -23.29 -8.39
CA SER A 87 8.12 -23.50 -7.15
C SER A 87 7.81 -22.40 -6.14
N PHE A 88 7.85 -22.77 -4.86
CA PHE A 88 7.63 -21.84 -3.74
C PHE A 88 8.47 -20.57 -3.84
N ILE A 89 9.76 -20.71 -4.20
CA ILE A 89 10.67 -19.56 -4.31
C ILE A 89 10.25 -18.63 -5.44
N VAL A 90 9.88 -19.15 -6.61
CA VAL A 90 9.45 -18.31 -7.73
C VAL A 90 8.11 -17.64 -7.42
N ALA A 91 7.16 -18.36 -6.83
CA ALA A 91 5.89 -17.79 -6.40
C ALA A 91 6.08 -16.68 -5.36
N SER A 92 6.97 -16.90 -4.39
CA SER A 92 7.28 -15.92 -3.34
C SER A 92 7.95 -14.66 -3.89
N ILE A 93 8.93 -14.81 -4.79
CA ILE A 93 9.62 -13.67 -5.43
C ILE A 93 8.64 -12.87 -6.29
N HIS A 94 7.75 -13.54 -7.03
CA HIS A 94 6.76 -12.87 -7.86
C HIS A 94 5.77 -12.06 -7.02
N ALA A 95 5.19 -12.67 -5.98
CA ALA A 95 4.28 -11.99 -5.06
C ALA A 95 4.97 -10.84 -4.31
N PHE A 96 6.18 -11.08 -3.78
CA PHE A 96 7.01 -10.04 -3.17
C PHE A 96 7.23 -8.86 -4.12
N GLY A 97 7.61 -9.13 -5.37
CA GLY A 97 7.90 -8.10 -6.35
C GLY A 97 6.71 -7.18 -6.62
N ILE A 98 5.50 -7.71 -6.70
CA ILE A 98 4.28 -6.91 -6.89
C ILE A 98 4.03 -5.99 -5.70
N VAL A 99 4.06 -6.54 -4.48
CA VAL A 99 3.85 -5.74 -3.26
C VAL A 99 4.96 -4.70 -3.09
N PHE A 100 6.21 -5.07 -3.41
CA PHE A 100 7.36 -4.19 -3.31
C PHE A 100 7.33 -3.05 -4.33
N ILE A 101 6.85 -3.29 -5.56
CA ILE A 101 6.63 -2.21 -6.54
C ILE A 101 5.62 -1.21 -5.98
N PHE A 102 4.52 -1.66 -5.38
CA PHE A 102 3.58 -0.74 -4.72
C PHE A 102 4.24 0.00 -3.56
N ASN A 103 5.03 -0.67 -2.71
CA ASN A 103 5.77 -0.02 -1.61
C ASN A 103 6.75 1.06 -2.11
N LEU A 104 7.36 0.87 -3.30
CA LEU A 104 8.19 1.90 -3.94
C LEU A 104 7.36 3.07 -4.48
N VAL A 105 6.21 2.80 -5.10
CA VAL A 105 5.28 3.82 -5.58
C VAL A 105 4.73 4.65 -4.42
N ASP A 106 4.28 3.98 -3.37
CA ASP A 106 3.80 4.58 -2.13
C ASP A 106 4.86 5.52 -1.54
N TRP A 107 6.07 5.02 -1.30
CA TRP A 107 7.15 5.82 -0.74
C TRP A 107 7.60 6.99 -1.63
N LEU A 108 7.91 6.75 -2.90
CA LEU A 108 8.52 7.77 -3.75
C LEU A 108 7.49 8.77 -4.30
N ILE A 109 6.31 8.28 -4.66
CA ILE A 109 5.29 9.07 -5.35
C ILE A 109 4.25 9.57 -4.37
N LEU A 110 3.62 8.68 -3.59
CA LEU A 110 2.49 9.10 -2.74
C LEU A 110 3.00 9.88 -1.53
N ASP A 111 3.99 9.34 -0.83
CA ASP A 111 4.53 9.89 0.40
C ASP A 111 5.49 11.04 0.14
N TRP A 112 6.53 10.84 -0.66
CA TRP A 112 7.56 11.86 -0.84
C TRP A 112 7.15 12.95 -1.82
N LEU A 113 6.67 12.59 -3.02
CA LEU A 113 6.28 13.59 -4.00
C LEU A 113 4.95 14.26 -3.61
N ILE A 114 3.88 13.48 -3.43
CA ILE A 114 2.53 14.05 -3.29
C ILE A 114 2.29 14.57 -1.87
N PHE A 115 2.49 13.75 -0.84
CA PHE A 115 2.24 14.14 0.55
C PHE A 115 3.27 15.17 1.03
N CYS A 116 4.57 14.86 0.89
CA CYS A 116 5.63 15.72 1.41
C CYS A 116 5.97 16.91 0.52
N SER A 117 6.11 16.73 -0.79
CA SER A 117 6.59 17.83 -1.64
C SER A 117 5.45 18.76 -2.02
N ILE A 118 4.38 18.21 -2.60
CA ILE A 118 3.24 18.98 -3.13
C ILE A 118 2.26 19.37 -2.02
N THR A 119 1.92 18.44 -1.13
CA THR A 119 0.95 18.60 -0.02
C THR A 119 -0.38 19.21 -0.48
N PRO A 120 -1.13 18.54 -1.38
CA PRO A 120 -2.42 19.05 -1.84
C PRO A 120 -3.42 19.21 -0.69
N GLY A 121 -4.29 20.21 -0.79
CA GLY A 121 -5.19 20.60 0.31
C GLY A 121 -6.12 19.50 0.82
N PHE A 122 -6.51 18.53 -0.02
CA PHE A 122 -7.35 17.41 0.43
C PHE A 122 -6.62 16.42 1.36
N LEU A 123 -5.27 16.44 1.38
CA LEU A 123 -4.46 15.69 2.35
C LEU A 123 -4.22 16.47 3.64
N VAL A 124 -4.52 17.77 3.68
CA VAL A 124 -4.32 18.58 4.87
C VAL A 124 -5.54 18.45 5.76
N ILE A 125 -5.32 17.95 6.98
CA ILE A 125 -6.37 17.87 7.99
C ILE A 125 -6.69 19.29 8.48
N PRO A 126 -7.97 19.72 8.48
CA PRO A 126 -8.33 21.05 8.92
C PRO A 126 -7.81 21.37 10.33
N GLY A 127 -7.18 22.54 10.48
CA GLY A 127 -6.55 22.98 11.72
C GLY A 127 -5.09 22.56 11.91
N THR A 128 -4.47 21.97 10.88
CA THR A 128 -3.05 21.55 10.89
C THR A 128 -2.24 22.17 9.75
N GLU A 129 -2.78 23.20 9.10
CA GLU A 129 -2.17 23.85 7.95
C GLU A 129 -0.75 24.34 8.28
N GLY A 130 0.22 23.95 7.43
CA GLY A 130 1.61 24.38 7.58
C GLY A 130 2.42 23.65 8.66
N MET A 131 1.86 22.63 9.32
CA MET A 131 2.60 21.83 10.29
C MET A 131 3.79 21.09 9.66
N ALA A 132 4.87 20.94 10.43
CA ALA A 132 6.13 20.36 9.96
C ALA A 132 6.00 18.88 9.57
N GLY A 133 5.07 18.14 10.17
CA GLY A 133 4.78 16.75 9.83
C GLY A 133 4.50 16.55 8.34
N TYR A 134 3.84 17.49 7.68
CA TYR A 134 3.60 17.40 6.24
C TYR A 134 4.88 17.39 5.40
N LYS A 135 6.04 17.71 5.98
CA LYS A 135 7.35 17.68 5.32
C LYS A 135 8.31 16.66 5.97
N ASP A 136 7.82 15.72 6.79
CA ASP A 136 8.65 14.68 7.42
C ASP A 136 8.92 13.50 6.47
N TYR A 137 9.87 13.69 5.54
CA TYR A 137 10.33 12.62 4.65
C TYR A 137 10.90 11.41 5.40
N ALA A 138 11.46 11.62 6.59
CA ALA A 138 12.08 10.56 7.37
C ALA A 138 11.02 9.64 8.00
N PHE A 139 9.86 10.16 8.38
CA PHE A 139 8.70 9.37 8.79
C PHE A 139 8.30 8.36 7.72
N HIS A 140 8.09 8.83 6.49
CA HIS A 140 7.72 7.96 5.37
C HIS A 140 8.83 6.98 4.99
N PHE A 141 10.11 7.38 5.08
CA PHE A 141 11.20 6.43 4.87
C PHE A 141 11.25 5.32 5.94
N ARG A 142 10.93 5.64 7.20
CA ARG A 142 10.79 4.61 8.25
C ARG A 142 9.64 3.66 7.92
N ALA A 143 8.50 4.18 7.47
CA ALA A 143 7.35 3.38 7.04
C ALA A 143 7.70 2.48 5.85
N PHE A 144 8.36 2.99 4.81
CA PHE A 144 8.85 2.22 3.66
C PHE A 144 9.71 1.00 4.06
N ARG A 145 10.57 1.13 5.07
CA ARG A 145 11.40 0.01 5.57
C ARG A 145 10.53 -1.06 6.24
N VAL A 146 9.52 -0.65 7.01
CA VAL A 146 8.54 -1.59 7.57
C VAL A 146 7.75 -2.26 6.44
N GLY A 147 7.29 -1.47 5.46
CA GLY A 147 6.62 -1.97 4.26
C GLY A 147 7.46 -2.98 3.49
N THR A 148 8.78 -2.80 3.41
CA THR A 148 9.69 -3.75 2.76
C THR A 148 9.70 -5.11 3.49
N VAL A 149 9.74 -5.12 4.82
CA VAL A 149 9.66 -6.35 5.61
C VAL A 149 8.29 -7.01 5.43
N LEU A 150 7.21 -6.23 5.44
CA LEU A 150 5.85 -6.73 5.19
C LEU A 150 5.71 -7.32 3.78
N SER A 151 6.32 -6.73 2.76
CA SER A 151 6.34 -7.27 1.39
C SER A 151 7.02 -8.64 1.33
N ILE A 152 8.12 -8.83 2.07
CA ILE A 152 8.80 -10.14 2.14
C ILE A 152 7.87 -11.18 2.77
N VAL A 153 7.27 -10.85 3.92
CA VAL A 153 6.35 -11.74 4.64
C VAL A 153 5.14 -12.08 3.77
N ALA A 154 4.52 -11.08 3.15
CA ALA A 154 3.39 -11.26 2.23
C ALA A 154 3.77 -12.14 1.04
N GLY A 155 4.96 -11.90 0.44
CA GLY A 155 5.50 -12.72 -0.63
C GLY A 155 5.60 -14.19 -0.24
N CYS A 156 6.18 -14.49 0.93
CA CYS A 156 6.29 -15.86 1.44
C CYS A 156 4.92 -16.50 1.70
N ILE A 157 3.98 -15.79 2.33
CA ILE A 157 2.63 -16.30 2.61
C ILE A 157 1.91 -16.62 1.30
N ILE A 158 1.89 -15.67 0.36
CA ILE A 158 1.20 -15.84 -0.93
C ILE A 158 1.86 -16.94 -1.75
N GLY A 159 3.20 -16.98 -1.78
CA GLY A 159 3.96 -18.03 -2.45
C GLY A 159 3.61 -19.42 -1.92
N ALA A 160 3.53 -19.58 -0.59
CA ALA A 160 3.12 -20.83 0.04
C ALA A 160 1.68 -21.21 -0.36
N LEU A 161 0.74 -20.29 -0.26
CA LEU A 161 -0.66 -20.52 -0.61
C LEU A 161 -0.83 -20.90 -2.08
N VAL A 162 -0.18 -20.20 -3.01
CA VAL A 162 -0.30 -20.50 -4.45
C VAL A 162 0.36 -21.83 -4.79
N THR A 163 1.49 -22.18 -4.18
CA THR A 163 2.16 -23.45 -4.49
C THR A 163 1.30 -24.66 -4.08
N ILE A 164 0.54 -24.58 -2.99
CA ILE A 164 -0.33 -25.69 -2.52
C ILE A 164 -1.70 -25.79 -3.22
N LEU A 165 -2.13 -24.75 -3.94
CA LEU A 165 -3.42 -24.70 -4.66
C LEU A 165 -3.31 -25.23 -6.08
#